data_AF-A0A6J4L613-F1
#
_entry.id   AF-A0A6J4L613-F1
#
_cell.length_a   1.000
_cell.length_b   1.000
_cell.length_c   1.000
_cell.angle_alpha   90.00
_cell.angle_beta   90.00
_cell.angle_gamma   90.00
#
_symmetry.space_group_name_H-M   'P 1'
#
loop_
_entity.id
_entity.type
_entity.pdbx_description
1 polymer ?
#
loop_
_entity_poly.entity_id
_entity_poly.type
_entity_poly.pdbx_seq_one_letter_code
_entity_poly.pdbx_strand_id
1 'polypeptide(L)' 'MPYSSSLTDKEWELIEALLPQKKKTRPPKWSKRQILDGIFYQLKNGCNW' A
#
# COMPACT_ATOMS: atom_id res chain seq x y z
N MET A 1 -6.50 14.79 4.61
CA MET A 1 -5.06 15.11 4.76
C MET A 1 -4.29 13.84 4.47
N PRO A 2 -3.38 13.82 3.49
CA PRO A 2 -2.50 12.67 3.28
C PRO A 2 -1.67 12.47 4.55
N TYR A 3 -1.61 11.24 5.05
CA TYR A 3 -0.77 10.94 6.20
C TYR A 3 0.70 11.03 5.76
N SER A 4 1.58 11.45 6.66
CA SER A 4 3.04 11.50 6.41
C SER A 4 3.64 10.11 6.09
N SER A 5 2.87 9.04 6.24
CA SER A 5 3.24 7.65 5.93
C SER A 5 2.75 7.18 4.56
N SER A 6 2.00 8.01 3.83
CA SER A 6 1.44 7.64 2.52
C SER A 6 2.54 7.70 1.44
N LEU A 7 2.60 6.67 0.60
CA LEU A 7 3.51 6.65 -0.55
C LEU A 7 3.20 7.82 -1.50
N THR A 8 4.25 8.49 -1.96
CA THR A 8 4.11 9.45 -3.07
C THR A 8 3.80 8.73 -4.37
N ASP A 9 3.16 9.41 -5.33
CA ASP A 9 2.81 8.78 -6.61
C ASP A 9 4.03 8.26 -7.37
N LYS A 10 5.18 8.93 -7.25
CA LYS A 10 6.45 8.51 -7.86
C LYS A 10 6.99 7.21 -7.26
N GLU A 11 6.92 7.06 -5.95
CA GLU A 11 7.33 5.81 -5.29
C GLU A 11 6.34 4.68 -5.60
N TRP A 12 5.05 5.03 -5.69
CA TRP A 12 4.02 4.08 -6.08
C TRP A 12 4.27 3.50 -7.47
N GLU A 13 4.63 4.32 -8.47
CA GLU A 13 4.94 3.85 -9.83
C GLU A 13 6.07 2.82 -9.86
N LEU A 14 7.13 3.02 -9.05
CA LEU A 14 8.24 2.08 -8.93
C LEU A 14 7.81 0.76 -8.29
N ILE A 15 7.00 0.83 -7.23
CA ILE A 15 6.53 -0.35 -6.50
C ILE A 15 5.51 -1.13 -7.34
N GLU A 16 4.59 -0.44 -8.01
CA GLU A 16 3.53 -1.05 -8.82
C GLU A 16 4.10 -1.97 -9.90
N ALA A 17 5.19 -1.56 -10.54
CA ALA A 17 5.90 -2.38 -11.53
C ALA A 17 6.46 -3.69 -10.96
N LEU A 18 6.80 -3.71 -9.67
CA LEU A 18 7.35 -4.88 -8.97
C LEU A 18 6.27 -5.79 -8.39
N LEU A 19 5.01 -5.34 -8.32
CA LEU A 19 3.95 -6.11 -7.70
C LEU A 19 3.55 -7.31 -8.58
N PRO A 20 3.25 -8.47 -7.97
CA PRO A 20 2.87 -9.65 -8.72
C PRO A 20 1.59 -9.40 -9.53
N GLN A 21 1.53 -10.00 -10.72
CA GLN A 21 0.38 -9.90 -11.60
C GLN A 21 -0.90 -10.39 -10.90
N LYS A 22 -2.02 -9.77 -11.24
CA LYS A 22 -3.32 -10.08 -10.65
C LYS A 22 -3.69 -11.53 -10.95
N LYS A 23 -3.81 -12.36 -9.91
CA LYS A 23 -4.33 -13.72 -10.03
C LYS A 23 -5.84 -13.69 -10.31
N LYS A 24 -6.36 -14.68 -11.04
CA LYS A 24 -7.81 -14.89 -11.26
C LYS A 24 -8.51 -15.44 -10.01
N THR A 25 -8.32 -14.78 -8.88
CA THR A 25 -8.98 -15.11 -7.60
C THR A 25 -10.06 -14.08 -7.31
N ARG A 26 -10.78 -14.25 -6.20
CA ARG A 26 -11.73 -13.25 -5.70
C ARG A 26 -11.08 -11.85 -5.73
N PRO A 27 -11.73 -10.84 -6.33
CA PRO A 27 -11.16 -9.51 -6.39
C PRO A 27 -10.96 -8.96 -4.97
N PRO A 28 -9.80 -8.36 -4.68
CA PRO A 28 -9.57 -7.73 -3.39
C PRO A 28 -10.51 -6.54 -3.20
N LYS A 29 -10.96 -6.31 -1.96
CA LYS A 29 -11.80 -5.16 -1.59
C LYS A 29 -11.01 -3.85 -1.59
N TRP A 30 -9.71 -3.93 -1.32
CA TRP A 30 -8.80 -2.78 -1.22
C TRP A 30 -7.80 -2.77 -2.37
N SER A 31 -7.37 -1.59 -2.79
CA SER A 31 -6.29 -1.46 -3.76
C SER A 31 -4.96 -1.89 -3.14
N LYS A 32 -4.01 -2.35 -3.97
CA LYS A 32 -2.66 -2.70 -3.50
C LYS A 32 -1.97 -1.52 -2.78
N ARG A 33 -2.26 -0.29 -3.22
CA ARG A 33 -1.76 0.95 -2.61
C ARG A 33 -2.28 1.14 -1.20
N GLN A 34 -3.58 0.97 -0.98
CA GLN A 34 -4.18 1.07 0.35
C GLN A 34 -3.62 0.04 1.33
N ILE A 35 -3.34 -1.18 0.86
CA ILE A 35 -2.72 -2.23 1.69
C ILE A 35 -1.31 -1.80 2.11
N LEU A 36 -0.51 -1.31 1.16
CA LEU A 36 0.86 -0.86 1.43
C LEU A 36 0.91 0.39 2.30
N ASP A 37 0.03 1.37 2.06
CA ASP A 37 -0.11 2.54 2.93
C ASP A 37 -0.47 2.14 4.36
N GLY A 38 -1.33 1.13 4.54
CA GLY A 38 -1.66 0.58 5.86
C GLY A 38 -0.46 -0.09 6.55
N ILE A 39 0.33 -0.87 5.80
CA ILE A 39 1.56 -1.49 6.30
C ILE A 39 2.58 -0.41 6.71
N PHE A 40 2.81 0.60 5.87
CA PHE A 40 3.75 1.69 6.20
C PHE A 40 3.25 2.56 7.34
N TYR A 41 1.95 2.76 7.45
CA TYR A 41 1.36 3.42 8.61
C TYR A 41 1.68 2.66 9.89
N GLN A 42 1.51 1.34 9.91
CA GLN A 42 1.84 0.50 11.07
C GLN A 42 3.35 0.47 11.35
N LEU A 43 4.19 0.41 10.32
CA LEU A 43 5.65 0.45 10.49
C LEU A 43 6.14 1.79 11.07
N LYS A 44 5.52 2.92 10.67
CA LYS A 44 5.91 4.25 11.13
C LYS A 44 5.40 4.58 12.53
N ASN A 45 4.15 4.22 12.83
CA ASN A 45 3.49 4.56 14.10
C ASN A 45 3.56 3.44 15.14
N GLY A 46 4.10 2.27 14.76
CA GLY A 46 4.13 1.06 15.56
C GLY A 46 2.77 0.36 15.67
N CYS A 47 2.72 -0.71 16.47
CA CYS A 47 1.47 -1.27 16.98
C CYS A 47 0.91 -0.36 18.08
N ASN A 48 0.30 0.76 17.69
CA ASN A 48 -0.69 1.42 18.54
C ASN A 48 -2.02 0.69 18.34
N TRP A 49 -2.42 -0.08 19.35
CA TRP A 49 -3.75 -0.66 19.46
C TRP A 49 -4.63 0.27 20.29
#